data_AF-I4EE56-F1
#
_entry.id   AF-I4EE56-F1
#
_cell.length_a   1.000
_cell.length_b   1.000
_cell.length_c   1.000
_cell.angle_alpha   90.00
_cell.angle_beta   90.00
_cell.angle_gamma   90.00
#
_symmetry.space_group_name_H-M   'P 1'
#
loop_
_entity.id
_entity.type
_entity.pdbx_description
1 polymer ?
#
loop_
_entity_poly.entity_id
_entity_poly.type
_entity_poly.pdbx_seq_one_letter_code
_entity_poly.pdbx_strand_id
1 'polypeptide(L)' 'MKSALLNAGGRTYAVVFDIGDEFIAGLTGFAKEHNLAASHFTAIGSFRDARLAYFQVEKKEFKPIPIDE' A
#
# COMPACT_ATOMS: atom_id res chain seq x y z
N MET A 1 -6.68 10.56 5.02
CA MET A 1 -7.26 9.51 4.12
C MET A 1 -8.64 9.86 3.60
N LYS A 2 -8.80 9.87 2.27
CA LYS A 2 -10.08 10.05 1.57
C LYS A 2 -10.25 8.97 0.49
N SER A 3 -11.49 8.54 0.20
CA SER A 3 -11.76 7.55 -0.86
C SER A 3 -13.08 7.73 -1.61
N ALA A 4 -13.16 7.25 -2.85
CA ALA A 4 -14.38 7.28 -3.68
C ALA A 4 -14.57 5.99 -4.52
N LEU A 5 -15.82 5.54 -4.71
CA LEU A 5 -16.19 4.34 -5.50
C LEU A 5 -16.38 4.67 -6.99
N LEU A 6 -15.75 3.88 -7.88
CA LEU A 6 -15.67 4.16 -9.33
C LEU A 6 -16.46 3.19 -10.23
N ASN A 7 -16.84 1.98 -9.76
CA ASN A 7 -17.61 0.99 -10.54
C ASN A 7 -18.37 0.01 -9.63
N ALA A 8 -19.52 -0.51 -10.08
CA ALA A 8 -20.41 -1.42 -9.34
C ALA A 8 -20.33 -2.91 -9.77
N GLY A 9 -19.70 -3.24 -10.91
CA GLY A 9 -19.40 -4.62 -11.34
C GLY A 9 -18.23 -5.26 -10.58
N GLY A 10 -17.44 -4.41 -9.92
CA GLY A 10 -16.44 -4.72 -8.91
C GLY A 10 -16.09 -3.40 -8.20
N ARG A 11 -16.03 -3.39 -6.86
CA ARG A 11 -15.81 -2.15 -6.11
C ARG A 11 -14.39 -1.63 -6.37
N THR A 12 -14.30 -0.55 -7.12
CA THR A 12 -13.03 0.13 -7.42
C THR A 12 -12.96 1.41 -6.63
N TYR A 13 -11.85 1.67 -5.93
CA TYR A 13 -11.67 2.85 -5.10
C TYR A 13 -10.49 3.69 -5.58
N ALA A 14 -10.63 5.00 -5.56
CA ALA A 14 -9.48 5.90 -5.46
C ALA A 14 -9.19 6.13 -3.97
N VAL A 15 -7.96 5.92 -3.53
CA VAL A 15 -7.52 6.17 -2.14
C VAL A 15 -6.41 7.21 -2.17
N VAL A 16 -6.60 8.32 -1.47
CA VAL A 16 -5.66 9.44 -1.44
C VAL A 16 -5.09 9.58 -0.03
N PHE A 17 -3.76 9.56 0.04
CA PHE A 17 -2.97 9.70 1.26
C PHE A 17 -2.53 11.15 1.42
N ASP A 18 -2.53 11.63 2.66
CA ASP A 18 -2.03 12.95 3.00
C ASP A 18 -0.51 12.90 3.24
N ILE A 19 0.18 14.05 3.20
CA ILE A 19 1.64 14.10 3.41
C ILE A 19 1.96 13.58 4.83
N GLY A 20 2.85 12.59 4.89
CA GLY A 20 3.27 11.97 6.15
C GLY A 20 2.44 10.75 6.57
N ASP A 21 1.37 10.41 5.84
CA ASP A 21 0.66 9.15 6.06
C ASP A 21 1.57 7.97 5.69
N GLU A 22 1.58 6.92 6.53
CA GLU A 22 2.26 5.68 6.20
C GLU A 22 1.37 4.84 5.26
N PHE A 23 1.91 4.55 4.07
CA PHE A 23 1.15 3.99 2.95
C PHE A 23 0.61 2.58 3.24
N ILE A 24 1.41 1.68 3.79
CA ILE A 24 1.00 0.28 4.00
C ILE A 24 -0.04 0.20 5.12
N ALA A 25 0.15 0.89 6.24
CA ALA A 25 -0.79 0.93 7.35
C ALA A 25 -2.12 1.55 6.93
N GLY A 26 -2.09 2.67 6.19
CA GLY A 26 -3.31 3.28 5.68
C GLY A 26 -4.03 2.37 4.68
N LEU A 27 -3.34 1.78 3.70
CA LEU A 27 -3.96 0.86 2.73
C LEU A 27 -4.55 -0.38 3.42
N THR A 28 -3.87 -0.91 4.43
CA THR A 28 -4.34 -2.05 5.23
C THR A 28 -5.57 -1.69 6.06
N GLY A 29 -5.59 -0.49 6.66
CA GLY A 29 -6.74 0.03 7.40
C GLY A 29 -7.96 0.19 6.50
N PHE A 30 -7.77 0.79 5.33
CA PHE A 30 -8.80 0.95 4.31
C PHE A 30 -9.40 -0.41 3.87
N ALA A 31 -8.56 -1.41 3.59
CA ALA A 31 -9.02 -2.73 3.22
C ALA A 31 -9.88 -3.39 4.30
N LYS A 32 -9.52 -3.22 5.57
CA LYS A 32 -10.30 -3.73 6.71
C LYS A 32 -11.66 -3.02 6.83
N GLU A 33 -11.68 -1.69 6.76
CA GLU A 33 -12.90 -0.88 6.87
C GLU A 33 -13.93 -1.26 5.78
N HIS A 34 -13.46 -1.51 4.56
CA HIS A 34 -14.32 -1.87 3.43
C HIS A 34 -14.52 -3.38 3.23
N ASN A 35 -14.07 -4.21 4.18
CA ASN A 35 -14.17 -5.68 4.13
C ASN A 35 -13.64 -6.27 2.80
N LEU A 36 -12.45 -5.83 2.38
CA LEU A 36 -11.79 -6.29 1.16
C LEU A 36 -10.91 -7.51 1.48
N ALA A 37 -11.31 -8.68 1.00
CA ALA A 37 -10.57 -9.93 1.22
C ALA A 37 -9.46 -10.17 0.19
N ALA A 38 -9.71 -9.80 -1.07
CA ALA A 38 -8.74 -9.87 -2.16
C ALA A 38 -8.98 -8.70 -3.11
N SER A 39 -7.91 -8.06 -3.57
CA SER A 39 -7.99 -6.88 -4.43
C SER A 39 -6.72 -6.74 -5.25
N HIS A 40 -6.83 -6.03 -6.36
CA HIS A 40 -5.70 -5.53 -7.14
C HIS A 40 -5.63 -4.02 -6.94
N PHE A 41 -4.41 -3.48 -6.85
CA PHE A 41 -4.21 -2.03 -6.84
C PHE A 41 -2.98 -1.65 -7.65
N THR A 42 -3.01 -0.42 -8.14
CA THR A 42 -1.85 0.29 -8.67
C THR A 42 -1.75 1.62 -7.92
N ALA A 43 -0.55 2.20 -7.87
CA ALA A 43 -0.31 3.46 -7.19
C ALA A 43 0.81 4.24 -7.87
N ILE A 44 0.77 5.56 -7.73
CA ILE A 44 1.83 6.51 -8.09
C ILE A 44 1.93 7.56 -6.99
N GLY A 45 3.13 8.06 -6.72
CA GLY A 45 3.36 9.05 -5.69
C GLY A 45 4.85 9.27 -5.42
N SER A 46 5.15 9.93 -4.31
CA SER A 46 6.50 10.14 -3.80
C SER A 46 6.56 9.78 -2.32
N PHE A 47 7.70 9.26 -1.88
CA PHE A 47 7.97 8.89 -0.50
C PHE A 47 9.18 9.67 -0.01
N ARG A 48 9.13 10.19 1.22
CA ARG A 48 10.35 10.73 1.86
C ARG A 48 11.32 9.60 2.22
N ASP A 49 10.78 8.45 2.60
CA ASP A 49 11.55 7.27 2.93
C ASP A 49 10.75 6.01 2.54
N ALA A 50 11.46 4.98 2.09
CA ALA A 50 10.88 3.68 1.76
C ALA A 50 11.80 2.54 2.19
N ARG A 51 11.20 1.41 2.59
CA ARG A 51 11.95 0.18 2.88
C ARG A 51 11.57 -0.89 1.89
N LEU A 52 12.50 -1.18 0.98
CA LEU A 52 12.41 -2.33 0.11
C LEU A 52 13.06 -3.55 0.77
N ALA A 53 12.77 -4.73 0.27
CA ALA A 53 13.43 -5.93 0.76
C ALA A 53 13.61 -6.99 -0.34
N TYR A 54 14.79 -7.62 -0.33
CA TYR A 54 15.08 -8.77 -1.17
C TYR A 54 15.00 -10.06 -0.34
N PHE A 55 14.22 -11.04 -0.79
CA PHE A 55 14.10 -12.32 -0.10
C PHE A 55 15.31 -13.22 -0.38
N GLN A 56 16.07 -13.56 0.66
CA GLN A 56 17.22 -14.46 0.57
C GLN A 56 16.76 -15.90 0.82
N VAL A 57 16.62 -16.70 -0.24
CA VAL A 57 16.01 -18.04 -0.19
C VAL A 57 16.74 -18.97 0.77
N GLU A 58 18.08 -18.94 0.76
CA GLU A 58 18.92 -19.81 1.59
C GLU A 58 18.73 -19.53 3.08
N LYS A 59 18.50 -18.25 3.42
CA LYS A 59 18.30 -17.79 4.81
C LYS A 59 16.83 -17.76 5.21
N LYS A 60 15.92 -17.79 4.24
CA LYS A 60 14.47 -17.57 4.41
C LYS A 60 14.15 -16.25 5.13
N GLU A 61 14.95 -15.24 4.87
CA GLU A 61 14.86 -13.92 5.49
C GLU A 61 14.86 -12.83 4.43
N PHE A 62 14.22 -11.71 4.75
CA PHE A 62 14.24 -10.51 3.92
C PHE A 62 15.45 -9.64 4.29
N LYS A 63 16.32 -9.36 3.31
CA LYS A 63 17.38 -8.36 3.44
C LYS A 63 16.78 -6.96 3.21
N PRO A 64 16.72 -6.09 4.23
CA PRO A 64 16.18 -4.74 4.07
C PRO A 64 17.10 -3.86 3.22
N ILE A 65 16.50 -2.99 2.43
CA ILE A 65 17.14 -1.98 1.59
C ILE A 65 16.44 -0.65 1.89
N PRO A 66 16.99 0.20 2.78
CA PRO A 66 16.44 1.52 3.04
C PRO A 66 16.70 2.44 1.84
N ILE A 67 15.71 3.25 1.51
CA ILE A 67 15.77 4.32 0.51
C ILE A 67 15.33 5.60 1.22
N ASP A 68 16.23 6.58 1.28
CA ASP A 68 15.98 7.91 1.84
C ASP A 68 16.07 8.92 0.68
N GLU A 69 15.01 9.70 0.44
CA GLU A 69 14.93 10.74 -0.62
C GLU A 69 15.06 12.17 -0.07
#